data_AF-A0A4R0Q526-F1
#
_entry.id   AF-A0A4R0Q526-F1
#
_cell.length_a   1.000
_cell.length_b   1.000
_cell.length_c   1.000
_cell.angle_alpha   90.00
_cell.angle_beta   90.00
_cell.angle_gamma   90.00
#
_symmetry.space_group_name_H-M   'P 1'
#
loop_
_entity.id
_entity.type
_entity.pdbx_description
1 polymer ?
#
loop_
_entity_poly.entity_id
_entity_poly.type
_entity_poly.pdbx_seq_one_letter_code
_entity_poly.pdbx_strand_id
1 'polypeptide(L)'
;MINVLVDLPDFGVIELPLVYTMSIEEGKIGVWLVNCKVVLSAENLPEWLSTTTFSIVYTQAEAENANIVSVNTDNGTTNRYHEIMLSIVSSYIKLKEDRIGLNQHLITTKSTIN
;
A
#
# COMPACT_ATOMS: atom_id res chain seq x y z
N MET A 1 -0.30 -12.57 1.54
CA MET A 1 -1.60 -11.96 1.90
C MET A 1 -1.45 -11.26 3.23
N ILE A 2 -2.09 -10.11 3.40
CA ILE A 2 -2.18 -9.35 4.66
C ILE A 2 -3.62 -8.92 4.89
N ASN A 3 -3.97 -8.63 6.15
CA ASN A 3 -5.23 -7.99 6.49
C ASN A 3 -4.92 -6.56 6.96
N VAL A 4 -5.53 -5.57 6.30
CA VAL A 4 -5.42 -4.17 6.68
C VAL A 4 -6.69 -3.76 7.40
N LEU A 5 -6.56 -3.16 8.58
CA LEU A 5 -7.70 -2.58 9.29
C LEU A 5 -7.97 -1.19 8.72
N VAL A 6 -9.19 -0.98 8.21
CA VAL A 6 -9.62 0.28 7.62
C VAL A 6 -10.75 0.84 8.46
N ASP A 7 -10.52 1.98 9.10
CA ASP A 7 -11.57 2.70 9.82
C ASP A 7 -12.32 3.61 8.84
N LEU A 8 -13.57 3.26 8.56
CA LEU A 8 -14.43 4.03 7.67
C LEU A 8 -15.52 4.74 8.48
N PRO A 9 -15.78 6.03 8.22
CA PRO A 9 -16.96 6.69 8.76
C PRO A 9 -18.21 5.89 8.39
N ASP A 10 -19.17 5.77 9.31
CA ASP A 10 -20.44 5.03 9.17
C ASP A 10 -20.36 3.50 9.07
N PHE A 11 -19.19 2.91 8.77
CA PHE A 11 -19.01 1.45 8.72
C PHE A 11 -18.13 0.90 9.85
N GLY A 12 -17.42 1.77 10.57
CA GLY A 12 -16.48 1.38 11.62
C GLY A 12 -15.21 0.72 11.06
N VAL A 13 -14.55 -0.08 11.89
CA VAL A 13 -13.31 -0.78 11.51
C VAL A 13 -13.63 -2.04 10.72
N ILE A 14 -13.13 -2.11 9.49
CA ILE A 14 -13.28 -3.24 8.58
C ILE A 14 -11.93 -3.95 8.42
N GLU A 15 -11.95 -5.28 8.39
CA GLU A 15 -10.80 -6.07 7.96
C GLU A 15 -10.77 -6.22 6.44
N LEU A 16 -9.75 -5.66 5.80
CA LEU A 16 -9.59 -5.70 4.36
C LEU A 16 -8.48 -6.70 3.98
N PRO A 17 -8.83 -7.90 3.49
CA PRO A 17 -7.85 -8.86 2.99
C PRO A 17 -7.23 -8.37 1.68
N LEU A 18 -5.91 -8.30 1.64
CA LEU A 18 -5.14 -7.72 0.54
C LEU A 18 -3.98 -8.62 0.14
N VAL A 19 -3.77 -8.76 -1.17
CA VAL A 19 -2.52 -9.24 -1.75
C VAL A 19 -1.87 -8.10 -2.54
N TYR A 20 -0.54 -8.01 -2.46
CA TYR A 20 0.20 -7.04 -3.25
C TYR A 20 1.54 -7.60 -3.71
N THR A 21 2.05 -7.04 -4.79
CA THR A 21 3.39 -7.26 -5.32
C THR A 21 4.09 -5.93 -5.46
N MET A 22 5.37 -5.87 -5.06
CA MET A 22 6.20 -4.66 -5.14
C MET A 22 7.34 -4.90 -6.11
N SER A 23 7.59 -3.92 -6.99
CA SER A 23 8.70 -3.91 -7.93
C SER A 23 9.31 -2.53 -8.00
N ILE A 24 10.62 -2.46 -8.28
CA ILE A 24 11.28 -1.21 -8.62
C ILE A 24 10.93 -0.90 -10.08
N GLU A 25 10.55 0.34 -10.38
CA GLU A 25 10.28 0.74 -11.76
C GLU A 25 11.61 0.78 -12.54
N GLU A 26 11.73 -0.04 -13.59
CA GLU A 26 12.95 -0.11 -14.39
C GLU A 26 13.31 1.28 -14.95
N GLY A 27 14.56 1.69 -14.74
CA GLY A 27 15.07 2.98 -15.21
C GLY A 27 14.82 4.17 -14.28
N LYS A 28 14.16 4.00 -13.13
CA LYS A 28 13.98 5.08 -12.14
C LYS A 28 14.46 4.66 -10.75
N ILE A 29 15.51 5.34 -10.28
CA ILE A 29 16.01 5.18 -8.90
C ILE A 29 14.98 5.77 -7.93
N GLY A 30 14.71 5.07 -6.83
CA GLY A 30 13.82 5.56 -5.78
C GLY A 30 12.33 5.55 -6.13
N VAL A 31 11.91 4.82 -7.17
CA VAL A 31 10.50 4.62 -7.52
C VAL A 31 10.10 3.17 -7.34
N TRP A 32 9.10 2.94 -6.49
CA TRP A 32 8.52 1.62 -6.25
C TRP A 32 7.07 1.58 -6.69
N LEU A 33 6.76 0.62 -7.57
CA LEU A 33 5.40 0.29 -7.98
C LEU A 33 4.87 -0.86 -7.13
N VAL A 34 3.69 -0.67 -6.56
CA VAL A 34 2.98 -1.69 -5.80
C VAL A 34 1.63 -1.96 -6.45
N ASN A 35 1.44 -3.16 -6.97
CA ASN A 35 0.15 -3.60 -7.49
C ASN A 35 -0.61 -4.33 -6.40
N CYS A 36 -1.84 -3.89 -6.13
CA CYS A 36 -2.67 -4.35 -5.03
C CYS A 36 -3.96 -5.00 -5.56
N LYS A 37 -4.44 -6.02 -4.84
CA LYS A 37 -5.74 -6.63 -5.04
C LYS A 37 -6.42 -6.94 -3.72
N VAL A 38 -7.63 -6.40 -3.54
CA VAL A 38 -8.54 -6.74 -2.46
C VAL A 38 -9.16 -8.12 -2.74
N VAL A 39 -9.12 -9.01 -1.75
CA VAL A 39 -9.55 -10.40 -1.88
C VAL A 39 -10.84 -10.63 -1.11
N LEU A 40 -11.93 -10.07 -1.61
CA LEU A 40 -13.29 -10.31 -1.11
C LEU A 40 -14.06 -11.17 -2.12
N SER A 41 -14.99 -12.00 -1.63
CA SER A 41 -15.95 -12.69 -2.49
C SER A 41 -16.95 -11.68 -3.07
N ALA A 42 -17.52 -12.00 -4.24
CA ALA A 42 -18.49 -11.11 -4.91
C ALA A 42 -19.70 -10.77 -4.03
N GLU A 43 -20.14 -11.71 -3.19
CA GLU A 43 -21.24 -11.53 -2.23
C GLU A 43 -20.90 -10.57 -1.08
N ASN A 44 -19.61 -10.36 -0.81
CA ASN A 44 -19.10 -9.52 0.28
C ASN A 44 -18.46 -8.23 -0.25
N LEU A 45 -18.69 -7.86 -1.52
CA LEU A 45 -18.16 -6.64 -2.07
C LEU A 45 -19.02 -5.46 -1.61
N PRO A 46 -18.50 -4.54 -0.78
CA PRO A 46 -19.30 -3.41 -0.34
C PRO A 46 -19.48 -2.40 -1.49
N GLU A 47 -20.63 -1.74 -1.54
CA GLU A 47 -20.96 -0.78 -2.61
C GLU A 47 -19.98 0.39 -2.70
N TRP A 48 -19.33 0.73 -1.58
CA TRP A 48 -18.33 1.78 -1.55
C TRP A 48 -16.98 1.35 -2.17
N LEU A 49 -16.74 0.06 -2.43
CA LEU A 49 -15.50 -0.42 -3.02
C LEU A 49 -15.56 -0.31 -4.56
N SER A 50 -15.18 0.87 -5.08
CA SER A 50 -15.26 1.17 -6.52
C SER A 50 -14.37 0.28 -7.41
N THR A 51 -13.23 -0.18 -6.90
CA THR A 51 -12.38 -1.18 -7.58
C THR A 51 -11.72 -2.11 -6.57
N THR A 52 -11.42 -3.33 -7.00
CA THR A 52 -10.65 -4.30 -6.19
C THR A 52 -9.18 -4.32 -6.54
N THR A 53 -8.78 -3.70 -7.66
CA THR A 53 -7.41 -3.69 -8.16
C THR A 53 -6.94 -2.27 -8.38
N PHE A 54 -5.79 -1.93 -7.80
CA PHE A 54 -5.22 -0.60 -7.88
C PHE A 54 -3.71 -0.67 -7.74
N SER A 55 -3.03 0.38 -8.19
CA SER A 55 -1.58 0.49 -8.11
C SER A 55 -1.19 1.70 -7.26
N ILE A 56 -0.13 1.55 -6.48
CA ILE A 56 0.47 2.62 -5.69
C ILE A 56 1.89 2.83 -6.18
N VAL A 57 2.28 4.08 -6.38
CA VAL A 57 3.65 4.48 -6.69
C VAL A 57 4.20 5.26 -5.51
N TYR A 58 5.29 4.76 -4.94
CA TYR A 58 6.09 5.49 -3.96
C TYR A 58 7.30 6.06 -4.67
N THR A 59 7.51 7.37 -4.56
CA THR A 59 8.70 8.05 -5.06
C THR A 59 9.42 8.70 -3.89
N GLN A 60 10.69 8.37 -3.70
CA GLN A 60 11.56 9.05 -2.74
C GLN A 60 12.24 10.23 -3.44
N ALA A 61 11.99 11.45 -2.95
CA ALA A 61 12.73 12.62 -3.40
C ALA A 61 14.08 12.66 -2.67
N GLU A 62 15.19 12.55 -3.41
CA GLU A 62 16.56 12.49 -2.86
C GLU A 62 16.93 13.71 -2.00
N ALA A 63 16.25 14.86 -2.18
CA ALA A 63 16.61 16.11 -1.54
C ALA A 63 15.93 16.38 -0.19
N GLU A 64 14.81 15.71 0.16
CA GLU A 64 13.92 16.23 1.22
C GLU A 64 13.39 15.19 2.23
N ASN A 65 13.87 13.95 2.22
CA ASN A 65 13.28 12.86 3.04
C ASN A 65 11.76 12.74 2.88
N ALA A 66 11.22 13.21 1.75
CA ALA A 66 9.81 13.22 1.45
C ALA A 66 9.48 12.04 0.51
N ASN A 67 8.41 11.32 0.84
CA ASN A 67 7.85 10.28 0.00
C ASN A 67 6.60 10.83 -0.69
N ILE A 68 6.59 10.84 -2.02
CA ILE A 68 5.38 11.09 -2.80
C ILE A 68 4.66 9.76 -2.96
N VAL A 69 3.35 9.75 -2.68
CA VAL A 69 2.47 8.60 -2.89
C VAL A 69 1.47 8.97 -3.98
N SER A 70 1.46 8.22 -5.07
CA SER A 70 0.43 8.31 -6.10
C SER A 70 -0.36 7.01 -6.13
N VAL A 71 -1.69 7.10 -6.24
CA VAL A 71 -2.57 5.94 -6.32
C VAL A 71 -3.33 6.01 -7.64
N ASN A 72 -3.27 4.93 -8.41
CA ASN A 72 -3.95 4.80 -9.69
C ASN A 72 -5.00 3.69 -9.60
N THR A 73 -6.23 4.03 -10.00
CA THR A 73 -7.37 3.13 -10.11
C THR A 73 -7.83 3.08 -11.55
N ASP A 74 -8.33 1.93 -11.97
CA ASP A 74 -8.97 1.73 -13.29
C ASP A 74 -10.28 2.53 -13.45
N ASN A 75 -10.88 2.99 -12.35
CA ASN A 75 -12.11 3.76 -12.36
C ASN A 75 -11.83 5.28 -12.32
N GLY A 76 -12.45 6.04 -13.24
CA GLY A 76 -12.29 7.50 -13.34
C GLY A 76 -13.08 8.31 -12.30
N THR A 77 -13.96 7.65 -11.53
CA THR A 77 -14.68 8.24 -10.40
C THR A 77 -14.58 7.32 -9.19
N THR A 78 -14.44 7.93 -8.01
CA THR A 78 -14.31 7.25 -6.72
C THR A 78 -15.24 7.92 -5.70
N ASN A 79 -15.60 7.20 -4.63
CA ASN A 79 -16.29 7.78 -3.48
C ASN A 79 -15.32 7.95 -2.30
N ARG A 80 -15.72 8.78 -1.32
CA ARG A 80 -14.89 9.12 -0.17
C ARG A 80 -14.40 7.90 0.63
N TYR A 81 -15.22 6.87 0.80
CA TYR A 81 -14.81 5.67 1.56
C TYR A 81 -13.74 4.88 0.82
N HIS A 82 -13.87 4.77 -0.50
CA HIS A 82 -12.82 4.16 -1.34
C HIS A 82 -11.51 4.95 -1.24
N GLU A 83 -11.56 6.27 -1.29
CA GLU A 83 -10.36 7.13 -1.13
C GLU A 83 -9.70 6.96 0.25
N ILE A 84 -10.49 6.90 1.32
CA ILE A 84 -10.00 6.63 2.68
C ILE A 84 -9.31 5.26 2.74
N MET A 85 -9.93 4.23 2.16
CA MET A 85 -9.35 2.90 2.07
C MET A 85 -8.00 2.92 1.34
N LEU A 86 -7.91 3.57 0.17
CA LEU A 86 -6.66 3.69 -0.59
C LEU A 86 -5.56 4.40 0.22
N SER A 87 -5.92 5.45 0.96
CA SER A 87 -4.99 6.21 1.81
C SER A 87 -4.46 5.36 2.98
N ILE A 88 -5.34 4.60 3.65
CA ILE A 88 -4.95 3.71 4.75
C ILE A 88 -4.09 2.55 4.24
N VAL A 89 -4.51 1.90 3.14
CA VAL A 89 -3.78 0.76 2.57
C VAL A 89 -2.38 1.17 2.12
N SER A 90 -2.24 2.31 1.43
CA SER A 90 -0.93 2.79 1.01
C SER A 90 -0.01 3.08 2.21
N SER A 91 -0.51 3.80 3.22
CA SER A 91 0.25 4.08 4.44
C SER A 91 0.67 2.79 5.16
N TYR A 92 -0.23 1.81 5.26
CA TYR A 92 0.05 0.52 5.88
C TYR A 92 1.15 -0.25 5.15
N ILE A 93 1.06 -0.36 3.82
CA ILE A 93 2.07 -1.05 3.01
C ILE A 93 3.43 -0.36 3.17
N LYS A 94 3.48 0.97 3.09
CA LYS A 94 4.73 1.73 3.24
C LYS A 94 5.38 1.46 4.59
N LEU A 95 4.62 1.56 5.68
CA LEU A 95 5.12 1.27 7.04
C LEU A 95 5.59 -0.18 7.20
N LYS A 96 4.86 -1.12 6.61
CA LYS A 96 5.23 -2.55 6.66
C LYS A 96 6.55 -2.80 5.94
N GLU A 97 6.74 -2.27 4.74
CA GLU A 97 7.95 -2.45 3.93
C GLU A 97 9.15 -1.70 4.51
N ASP A 98 8.96 -0.47 4.98
CA ASP A 98 10.03 0.29 5.65
C ASP A 98 10.53 -0.45 6.90
N ARG A 99 9.63 -1.08 7.66
CA ARG A 99 9.99 -1.93 8.81
C ARG A 99 10.76 -3.17 8.38
N ILE A 100 10.41 -3.80 7.27
CA ILE A 100 11.12 -4.97 6.73
C ILE A 100 12.53 -4.56 6.28
N GLY A 101 12.65 -3.47 5.52
CA GLY A 101 13.94 -2.93 5.09
C GLY A 101 14.85 -2.57 6.27
N LEU A 102 14.30 -1.94 7.31
CA LEU A 102 15.03 -1.63 8.54
C LEU A 102 15.53 -2.91 9.24
N ASN A 103 14.68 -3.93 9.35
CA ASN A 103 15.07 -5.20 9.98
C ASN A 103 16.17 -5.93 9.20
N GLN A 104 16.10 -5.92 7.86
CA GLN A 104 17.15 -6.50 7.00
C GLN A 104 18.48 -5.75 7.17
N HIS A 105 18.44 -4.42 7.25
CA HIS A 105 19.63 -3.61 7.50
C HIS A 105 20.28 -3.96 8.85
N LEU A 106 19.49 -4.05 9.93
CA LEU A 106 19.95 -4.40 11.28
C LEU A 106 20.55 -5.83 11.38
N ILE A 107 19.98 -6.81 10.67
CA ILE A 107 20.52 -8.17 10.62
C ILE A 107 21.86 -8.19 9.89
N THR A 108 21.97 -7.43 8.80
CA THR A 108 23.20 -7.32 8.02
C THR A 108 24.31 -6.65 8.85
N THR A 109 24.00 -5.56 9.58
CA THR A 109 25.01 -4.91 10.43
C THR A 109 25.49 -5.81 11.56
N LYS A 110 24.61 -6.62 12.19
CA LYS A 110 25.01 -7.55 13.26
C LYS A 110 25.91 -8.69 12.76
N SER A 111 25.76 -9.12 11.51
CA SER A 111 26.55 -10.23 10.95
C SER A 111 27.98 -9.83 10.59
N THR A 112 28.24 -8.54 10.39
CA THR A 112 29.58 -8.03 10.02
C THR A 112 30.45 -7.68 11.23
N ILE A 113 29.95 -7.82 12.46
CA ILE A 113 30.66 -7.44 13.71
C ILE A 113 31.13 -8.68 14.51
N ASN A 114 31.17 -9.86 13.90
CA ASN A 114 31.73 -11.08 14.51
C ASN A 114 32.92 -11.61 13.72
#